data_AF-A0A1B2JAY8-F1
#
_entry.id   AF-A0A1B2JAY8-F1
#
_cell.length_a   1.000
_cell.length_b   1.000
_cell.length_c   1.000
_cell.angle_alpha   90.00
_cell.angle_beta   90.00
_cell.angle_gamma   90.00
#
_symmetry.space_group_name_H-M   'P 1'
#
loop_
_entity.id
_entity.type
_entity.pdbx_description
1 polymer ?
#
loop_
_entity_poly.entity_id
_entity_poly.type
_entity_poly.pdbx_seq_one_letter_code
_entity_poly.pdbx_strand_id
1 'polypeptide(L)'
;MSSAKILNEEPTELELQVAQSFVDLEANSPDLKADLRPLQFNSIKEVETESGKTAIVIFVPVPLLTAFHKVQIKLTRELEKKFPDRHVVFLAERKITPKIPRGPKVGVVQKRPRSRTVKVVHEKILEDLVFPTEIIGKRIRYLVGGDQITKVLLDSKDSSNIDYKLDSFQAVYGKLTGKQVVFEIPSETL
;
A
#
# COMPACT_ATOMS: atom_id res chain seq x y z
N MET A 1 -20.49 -15.37 -13.39
CA MET A 1 -21.20 -14.26 -12.70
C MET A 1 -20.31 -13.65 -11.61
N SER A 2 -19.01 -13.50 -11.86
CA SER A 2 -17.99 -13.79 -10.84
C SER A 2 -16.63 -13.11 -11.10
N SER A 3 -16.64 -11.83 -11.47
CA SER A 3 -15.40 -11.01 -11.53
C SER A 3 -15.72 -9.54 -11.25
N ALA A 4 -16.81 -9.04 -11.83
CA ALA A 4 -17.27 -7.66 -11.65
C ALA A 4 -17.83 -7.32 -10.25
N LYS A 5 -18.16 -8.31 -9.38
CA LYS A 5 -18.66 -8.04 -8.02
C LYS A 5 -17.59 -7.49 -7.06
N ILE A 6 -16.32 -7.63 -7.42
CA ILE A 6 -15.17 -7.22 -6.60
C ILE A 6 -14.76 -5.78 -6.91
N LEU A 7 -15.17 -5.24 -8.07
CA LEU A 7 -14.72 -3.98 -8.65
C LEU A 7 -15.83 -2.92 -8.56
N ASN A 8 -15.49 -1.68 -8.19
CA ASN A 8 -16.44 -0.57 -8.00
C ASN A 8 -16.65 0.30 -9.25
N GLU A 9 -15.79 0.23 -10.27
CA GLU A 9 -15.83 1.08 -11.47
C GLU A 9 -15.36 0.29 -12.72
N GLU A 10 -15.44 0.88 -13.93
CA GLU A 10 -15.12 0.21 -15.21
C GLU A 10 -13.71 -0.41 -15.19
N PRO A 11 -13.60 -1.75 -15.28
CA PRO A 11 -12.37 -2.42 -14.90
C PRO A 11 -11.36 -2.50 -16.03
N THR A 12 -10.10 -2.24 -15.67
CA THR A 12 -8.94 -2.47 -16.54
C THR A 12 -8.60 -3.96 -16.68
N GLU A 13 -7.85 -4.34 -17.71
CA GLU A 13 -7.49 -5.74 -17.95
C GLU A 13 -6.73 -6.36 -16.76
N LEU A 14 -5.84 -5.60 -16.12
CA LEU A 14 -5.12 -6.03 -14.91
C LEU A 14 -6.06 -6.25 -13.73
N GLU A 15 -7.05 -5.38 -13.55
CA GLU A 15 -8.06 -5.52 -12.50
C GLU A 15 -8.92 -6.76 -12.70
N LEU A 16 -9.26 -7.10 -13.95
CA LEU A 16 -9.97 -8.33 -14.27
C LEU A 16 -9.12 -9.57 -13.98
N GLN A 17 -7.82 -9.55 -14.32
CA GLN A 17 -6.91 -10.66 -14.02
C GLN A 17 -6.75 -10.88 -12.51
N VAL A 18 -6.57 -9.81 -11.75
CA VAL A 18 -6.47 -9.89 -10.29
C VAL A 18 -7.82 -10.32 -9.70
N ALA A 19 -8.95 -9.76 -10.12
CA ALA A 19 -10.27 -10.18 -9.64
C ALA A 19 -10.55 -11.67 -9.93
N GLN A 20 -10.18 -12.17 -11.11
CA GLN A 20 -10.27 -13.59 -11.44
C GLN A 20 -9.38 -14.43 -10.50
N SER A 21 -8.17 -13.94 -10.22
CA SER A 21 -7.27 -14.63 -9.30
C SER A 21 -7.86 -14.76 -7.89
N PHE A 22 -8.57 -13.75 -7.38
CA PHE A 22 -9.27 -13.80 -6.08
C PHE A 22 -10.40 -14.84 -6.06
N VAL A 23 -11.15 -14.97 -7.16
CA VAL A 23 -12.24 -15.96 -7.27
C VAL A 23 -11.71 -17.38 -7.34
N ASP A 24 -10.60 -17.60 -8.05
CA ASP A 24 -9.93 -18.90 -8.05
C ASP A 24 -9.42 -19.26 -6.65
N LEU A 25 -8.92 -18.29 -5.89
CA LEU A 25 -8.47 -18.51 -4.51
C LEU A 25 -9.65 -18.85 -3.58
N GLU A 26 -10.79 -18.18 -3.74
CA GLU A 26 -12.04 -18.52 -3.03
C GLU A 26 -12.50 -19.97 -3.34
N ALA A 27 -12.30 -20.44 -4.57
CA ALA A 27 -12.69 -21.79 -4.98
C ALA A 27 -11.73 -22.88 -4.47
N ASN A 28 -10.42 -22.59 -4.46
CA ASN A 28 -9.39 -23.59 -4.16
C ASN A 28 -9.06 -23.71 -2.68
N SER A 29 -9.35 -22.68 -1.86
CA SER A 29 -9.00 -22.66 -0.43
C SER A 29 -10.25 -22.50 0.46
N PRO A 30 -10.77 -23.59 1.05
CA PRO A 30 -11.97 -23.53 1.89
C PRO A 30 -11.75 -22.66 3.14
N ASP A 31 -10.52 -22.59 3.65
CA ASP A 31 -10.17 -21.81 4.83
C ASP A 31 -10.20 -20.29 4.58
N LEU A 32 -9.88 -19.84 3.36
CA LEU A 32 -9.86 -18.41 3.03
C LEU A 32 -11.21 -17.92 2.51
N LYS A 33 -12.08 -18.82 2.08
CA LYS A 33 -13.37 -18.50 1.45
C LYS A 33 -14.25 -17.57 2.29
N ALA A 34 -14.31 -17.79 3.60
CA ALA A 34 -15.10 -16.95 4.50
C ALA A 34 -14.54 -15.52 4.60
N ASP A 35 -13.22 -15.39 4.63
CA ASP A 35 -12.52 -14.11 4.77
C ASP A 35 -12.40 -13.34 3.45
N LEU A 36 -12.33 -14.02 2.30
CA LEU A 36 -12.18 -13.42 0.96
C LEU A 36 -13.50 -12.89 0.39
N ARG A 37 -14.63 -13.54 0.68
CA ARG A 37 -15.95 -13.15 0.16
C ARG A 37 -16.33 -11.67 0.41
N PRO A 38 -16.08 -11.07 1.60
CA PRO A 38 -16.39 -9.66 1.83
C PRO A 38 -15.33 -8.70 1.27
N LEU A 39 -14.20 -9.19 0.75
CA LEU A 39 -13.11 -8.34 0.28
C LEU A 39 -13.41 -7.78 -1.10
N GLN A 40 -13.21 -6.48 -1.22
CA GLN A 40 -13.31 -5.72 -2.45
C GLN A 40 -12.13 -4.76 -2.52
N PHE A 41 -11.68 -4.46 -3.73
CA PHE A 41 -10.65 -3.45 -3.97
C PHE A 41 -11.17 -2.47 -5.01
N ASN A 42 -10.68 -1.23 -4.96
CA ASN A 42 -11.18 -0.15 -5.80
C ASN A 42 -10.45 -0.08 -7.13
N SER A 43 -9.12 0.00 -7.09
CA SER A 43 -8.31 0.12 -8.29
C SER A 43 -6.95 -0.55 -8.14
N ILE A 44 -6.30 -0.81 -9.26
CA ILE A 44 -4.93 -1.32 -9.29
C ILE A 44 -4.03 -0.39 -10.11
N LYS A 45 -2.82 -0.14 -9.62
CA LYS A 45 -1.79 0.60 -10.35
C LYS A 45 -0.52 -0.21 -10.48
N GLU A 46 0.04 -0.20 -11.68
CA GLU A 46 1.36 -0.77 -11.95
C GLU A 46 2.44 0.30 -11.83
N VAL A 47 3.50 -0.01 -11.10
CA VAL A 47 4.65 0.87 -10.88
C VAL A 47 5.92 0.11 -11.24
N GLU A 48 6.65 0.60 -12.22
CA GLU A 48 7.96 0.05 -12.57
C GLU A 48 8.99 0.39 -11.48
N THR A 49 9.80 -0.60 -11.09
CA THR A 49 10.93 -0.42 -10.17
C THR A 49 12.22 -0.34 -10.97
N GLU A 50 13.23 0.35 -10.45
CA GLU A 50 14.57 0.43 -11.06
C GLU A 50 15.23 -0.95 -11.22
N SER A 51 14.88 -1.90 -10.36
CA SER A 51 15.37 -3.29 -10.38
C SER A 51 14.75 -4.17 -11.48
N GLY A 52 14.01 -3.57 -12.43
CA GLY A 52 13.39 -4.26 -13.58
C GLY A 52 12.11 -5.05 -13.28
N LYS A 53 11.74 -5.17 -12.01
CA LYS A 53 10.48 -5.79 -11.55
C LYS A 53 9.37 -4.75 -11.44
N THR A 54 8.15 -5.12 -11.79
CA THR A 54 7.00 -4.22 -11.63
C THR A 54 6.31 -4.45 -10.29
N ALA A 55 5.77 -3.40 -9.69
CA ALA A 55 5.01 -3.46 -8.46
C ALA A 55 3.54 -3.24 -8.78
N ILE A 56 2.69 -4.20 -8.40
CA ILE A 56 1.24 -4.10 -8.45
C ILE A 56 0.76 -3.54 -7.13
N VAL A 57 0.20 -2.33 -7.18
CA VAL A 57 -0.37 -1.63 -6.04
C VAL A 57 -1.89 -1.76 -6.09
N ILE A 58 -2.45 -2.48 -5.13
CA ILE A 58 -3.89 -2.72 -5.01
C ILE A 58 -4.47 -1.71 -4.01
N PHE A 59 -5.37 -0.85 -4.46
CA PHE A 59 -6.07 0.12 -3.62
C PHE A 59 -7.30 -0.49 -2.97
N VAL A 60 -7.30 -0.51 -1.64
CA VAL A 60 -8.34 -1.12 -0.81
C VAL A 60 -9.16 -0.02 -0.11
N PRO A 61 -10.49 -0.13 -0.05
CA PRO A 61 -11.30 0.73 0.81
C PRO A 61 -10.85 0.65 2.28
N VAL A 62 -10.63 1.81 2.92
CA VAL A 62 -10.18 1.88 4.33
C VAL A 62 -10.96 0.98 5.31
N PRO A 63 -12.30 0.83 5.20
CA PRO A 63 -13.05 -0.06 6.12
C PRO A 63 -12.65 -1.54 6.01
N LEU A 64 -12.19 -1.99 4.84
CA LEU A 64 -11.84 -3.39 4.58
C LEU A 64 -10.37 -3.70 4.89
N LEU A 65 -9.54 -2.68 5.12
CA LEU A 65 -8.10 -2.79 5.38
C LEU A 65 -7.80 -3.82 6.49
N THR A 66 -8.55 -3.77 7.60
CA THR A 66 -8.34 -4.69 8.73
C THR A 66 -8.64 -6.15 8.38
N ALA A 67 -9.59 -6.40 7.47
CA ALA A 67 -9.88 -7.73 6.95
C ALA A 67 -8.79 -8.20 5.99
N PHE A 68 -8.30 -7.31 5.12
CA PHE A 68 -7.15 -7.60 4.25
C PHE A 68 -5.91 -7.97 5.06
N HIS A 69 -5.57 -7.22 6.10
CA HIS A 69 -4.40 -7.48 6.95
C HIS A 69 -4.39 -8.89 7.56
N LYS A 70 -5.56 -9.46 7.88
CA LYS A 70 -5.65 -10.83 8.43
C LYS A 70 -5.17 -11.89 7.44
N VAL A 71 -5.45 -11.69 6.14
CA VAL A 71 -5.17 -12.68 5.09
C VAL A 71 -3.98 -12.28 4.21
N GLN A 72 -3.46 -11.06 4.37
CA GLN A 72 -2.49 -10.43 3.48
C GLN A 72 -1.23 -11.27 3.25
N ILE A 73 -0.69 -11.94 4.26
CA ILE A 73 0.53 -12.78 4.10
C ILE A 73 0.29 -13.94 3.13
N LYS A 74 -0.89 -14.57 3.19
CA LYS A 74 -1.25 -15.68 2.30
C LYS A 74 -1.63 -15.16 0.91
N LEU A 75 -2.45 -14.11 0.86
CA LEU A 75 -2.89 -13.47 -0.37
C LEU A 75 -1.72 -12.96 -1.20
N THR A 76 -0.77 -12.22 -0.59
CA THR A 76 0.42 -11.73 -1.29
C THR A 76 1.22 -12.87 -1.89
N ARG A 77 1.47 -13.94 -1.14
CA ARG A 77 2.20 -15.12 -1.62
C ARG A 77 1.51 -15.81 -2.81
N GLU A 78 0.20 -15.96 -2.76
CA GLU A 78 -0.57 -16.60 -3.83
C GLU A 78 -0.64 -15.73 -5.09
N LEU A 79 -0.77 -14.41 -4.92
CA LEU A 79 -0.75 -13.46 -6.04
C LEU A 79 0.64 -13.37 -6.67
N GLU A 80 1.71 -13.33 -5.87
CA GLU A 80 3.09 -13.32 -6.39
C GLU A 80 3.47 -14.64 -7.07
N LYS A 81 2.86 -15.76 -6.68
CA LYS A 81 3.00 -17.02 -7.41
C LYS A 81 2.31 -17.00 -8.77
N LYS A 82 1.15 -16.33 -8.88
CA LYS A 82 0.40 -16.20 -10.14
C LYS A 82 1.01 -15.15 -11.08
N PHE A 83 1.59 -14.10 -10.52
CA PHE A 83 2.23 -13.01 -11.23
C PHE A 83 3.73 -12.99 -10.93
N PRO A 84 4.53 -13.87 -11.59
CA PRO A 84 5.98 -13.85 -11.44
C PRO A 84 6.54 -12.49 -11.89
N ASP A 85 7.68 -12.11 -11.33
CA ASP A 85 8.37 -10.84 -11.58
C ASP A 85 7.60 -9.57 -11.18
N ARG A 86 6.46 -9.74 -10.49
CA ARG A 86 5.67 -8.64 -9.95
C ARG A 86 5.59 -8.68 -8.44
N HIS A 87 5.85 -7.54 -7.79
CA HIS A 87 5.68 -7.38 -6.35
C HIS A 87 4.28 -6.88 -6.03
N VAL A 88 3.54 -7.62 -5.20
CA VAL A 88 2.16 -7.26 -4.86
C VAL A 88 2.13 -6.55 -3.52
N VAL A 89 1.49 -5.38 -3.51
CA VAL A 89 1.38 -4.49 -2.35
C VAL A 89 -0.06 -4.01 -2.20
N PHE A 90 -0.56 -4.04 -0.97
CA PHE A 90 -1.89 -3.52 -0.63
C PHE A 90 -1.76 -2.15 0.01
N LEU A 91 -2.50 -1.15 -0.50
CA LEU A 91 -2.59 0.18 0.07
C LEU A 91 -4.03 0.56 0.30
N ALA A 92 -4.32 1.22 1.43
CA ALA A 92 -5.65 1.76 1.60
C ALA A 92 -5.83 3.09 0.87
N GLU A 93 -6.94 3.21 0.15
CA GLU A 93 -7.32 4.42 -0.56
C GLU A 93 -7.82 5.47 0.42
N ARG A 94 -6.95 6.43 0.75
CA ARG A 94 -7.25 7.51 1.70
C ARG A 94 -7.44 8.84 0.97
N LYS A 95 -8.59 9.47 1.20
CA LYS A 95 -8.91 10.80 0.65
C LYS A 95 -8.11 11.91 1.34
N ILE A 96 -7.30 12.63 0.57
CA ILE A 96 -6.65 13.87 1.01
C ILE A 96 -7.59 15.04 0.74
N THR A 97 -7.92 15.82 1.78
CA THR A 97 -8.61 17.11 1.62
C THR A 97 -7.57 18.22 1.66
N PRO A 98 -7.60 19.25 0.79
CA PRO A 98 -6.61 20.33 0.84
C PRO A 98 -6.72 21.17 2.12
N LYS A 99 -5.66 21.92 2.45
CA LYS A 99 -5.71 22.88 3.56
C LYS A 99 -6.64 24.02 3.18
N ILE A 100 -7.54 24.37 4.10
CA ILE A 100 -8.46 25.50 3.93
C ILE A 100 -7.60 26.77 3.79
N PRO A 101 -7.71 27.54 2.68
CA PRO A 101 -6.96 28.77 2.50
C PRO A 101 -7.43 29.84 3.50
N ARG A 102 -6.54 30.78 3.84
CA ARG A 102 -6.92 31.94 4.67
C ARG A 102 -7.45 33.03 3.74
N GLY A 103 -8.73 33.38 3.83
CA GLY A 103 -9.33 34.45 3.03
C GLY A 103 -10.83 34.63 3.26
N PRO A 104 -11.41 35.78 2.86
CA PRO A 104 -12.79 36.17 3.19
C PRO A 104 -13.88 35.35 2.47
N LYS A 105 -13.54 34.55 1.45
CA LYS A 105 -14.48 33.71 0.68
C LYS A 105 -14.16 32.23 0.84
N VAL A 106 -14.29 31.68 2.04
CA VAL A 106 -14.14 30.24 2.23
C VAL A 106 -15.40 29.69 2.89
N GLY A 107 -16.39 29.38 2.04
CA GLY A 107 -17.65 28.71 2.40
C GLY A 107 -17.48 27.24 2.82
N VAL A 108 -16.36 26.88 3.43
CA VAL A 108 -16.14 25.53 3.97
C VAL A 108 -16.68 25.49 5.39
N VAL A 109 -17.91 24.99 5.52
CA VAL A 109 -18.64 24.91 6.79
C VAL A 109 -18.02 23.89 7.75
N GLN A 110 -17.36 22.84 7.23
CA GLN A 110 -16.85 21.73 8.03
C GLN A 110 -15.34 21.79 8.26
N LYS A 111 -14.92 21.65 9.52
CA LYS A 111 -13.50 21.54 9.90
C LYS A 111 -12.86 20.32 9.22
N ARG A 112 -11.70 20.53 8.58
CA ARG A 112 -10.89 19.45 8.00
C ARG A 112 -10.44 18.45 9.09
N PRO A 113 -10.81 17.16 9.01
CA PRO A 113 -10.32 16.15 9.92
C PRO A 113 -8.81 15.88 9.77
N ARG A 114 -8.12 15.59 10.87
CA ARG A 114 -6.68 15.29 10.87
C ARG A 114 -6.34 14.05 10.02
N SER A 115 -7.23 13.06 9.99
CA SER A 115 -7.09 11.84 9.17
C SER A 115 -7.03 12.11 7.66
N ARG A 116 -7.61 13.22 7.19
CA ARG A 116 -7.60 13.63 5.77
C ARG A 116 -6.49 14.65 5.46
N THR A 117 -5.47 14.73 6.31
CA THR A 117 -4.31 15.59 6.08
C THR A 117 -3.23 14.87 5.29
N VAL A 118 -2.56 15.58 4.38
CA VAL A 118 -1.47 15.03 3.53
C VAL A 118 -0.44 14.29 4.38
N LYS A 119 0.01 14.91 5.48
CA LYS A 119 1.01 14.34 6.39
C LYS A 119 0.57 12.98 6.94
N VAL A 120 -0.64 12.90 7.50
CA VAL A 120 -1.15 11.66 8.11
C VAL A 120 -1.41 10.59 7.06
N VAL A 121 -1.93 10.97 5.88
CA VAL A 121 -2.13 10.02 4.79
C VAL A 121 -0.79 9.44 4.32
N HIS A 122 0.24 10.26 4.16
CA HIS A 122 1.58 9.80 3.77
C HIS A 122 2.23 8.91 4.84
N GLU A 123 2.01 9.21 6.13
CA GLU A 123 2.47 8.36 7.23
C GLU A 123 1.79 6.99 7.21
N LYS A 124 0.48 6.96 6.94
CA LYS A 124 -0.30 5.73 6.84
C LYS A 124 -0.02 4.91 5.58
N ILE A 125 0.31 5.55 4.46
CA ILE A 125 0.78 4.85 3.27
C ILE A 125 2.10 4.11 3.57
N LEU A 126 3.03 4.74 4.32
CA LEU A 126 4.26 4.05 4.73
C LEU A 126 3.98 2.83 5.62
N GLU A 127 3.03 2.93 6.54
CA GLU A 127 2.65 1.81 7.41
C GLU A 127 2.01 0.65 6.60
N ASP A 128 1.14 0.96 5.64
CA ASP A 128 0.54 -0.07 4.78
C ASP A 128 1.58 -0.76 3.88
N LEU A 129 2.56 0.00 3.35
CA LEU A 129 3.61 -0.53 2.48
C LEU A 129 4.43 -1.63 3.17
N VAL A 130 4.74 -1.44 4.44
CA VAL A 130 5.68 -2.30 5.17
C VAL A 130 5.01 -3.41 5.98
N PHE A 131 3.68 -3.54 5.91
CA PHE A 131 2.96 -4.65 6.54
C PHE A 131 3.51 -5.99 6.03
N PRO A 132 3.87 -6.95 6.91
CA PRO A 132 3.48 -7.07 8.33
C PRO A 132 4.42 -6.40 9.34
N THR A 133 5.58 -5.89 8.92
CA THR A 133 6.54 -5.28 9.85
C THR A 133 6.04 -3.95 10.40
N GLU A 134 6.45 -3.63 11.62
CA GLU A 134 6.18 -2.34 12.24
C GLU A 134 7.35 -1.37 12.02
N ILE A 135 7.02 -0.09 11.90
CA ILE A 135 8.01 0.98 11.82
C ILE A 135 8.42 1.37 13.24
N ILE A 136 9.66 1.09 13.61
CA ILE A 136 10.24 1.46 14.91
C ILE A 136 10.52 2.97 14.97
N GLY A 137 10.99 3.54 13.86
CA GLY A 137 11.42 4.93 13.85
C GLY A 137 11.44 5.55 12.46
N LYS A 138 11.38 6.88 12.43
CA LYS A 138 11.48 7.69 11.21
C LYS A 138 12.48 8.81 11.46
N ARG A 139 13.45 8.96 10.56
CA ARG A 139 14.44 10.04 10.59
C ARG A 139 14.40 10.76 9.26
N ILE A 140 14.41 12.09 9.26
CA ILE A 140 14.48 12.88 8.03
C ILE A 140 15.88 13.47 7.97
N ARG A 141 16.62 13.17 6.90
CA ARG A 141 17.89 13.79 6.59
C ARG A 141 17.65 14.93 5.60
N TYR A 142 18.12 16.11 5.94
CA TYR A 142 18.16 17.27 5.06
C TYR A 142 19.55 17.33 4.43
N LEU A 143 19.62 17.20 3.11
CA LEU A 143 20.88 17.31 2.38
C LEU A 143 21.24 18.79 2.20
N VAL A 144 22.53 19.05 1.96
CA VAL A 144 23.05 20.41 1.75
C VAL A 144 22.39 21.10 0.54
N GLY A 145 21.90 20.32 -0.43
CA GLY A 145 21.14 20.81 -1.59
C GLY A 145 19.66 21.12 -1.33
N GLY A 146 19.16 20.93 -0.11
CA GLY A 146 17.75 21.15 0.25
C GLY A 146 16.83 19.94 0.10
N ASP A 147 17.32 18.88 -0.55
CA ASP A 147 16.60 17.62 -0.67
C ASP A 147 16.38 16.94 0.69
N GLN A 148 15.27 16.21 0.81
CA GLN A 148 14.87 15.50 2.01
C GLN A 148 14.79 14.01 1.74
N ILE A 149 15.54 13.23 2.50
CA ILE A 149 15.48 11.76 2.47
C ILE A 149 14.91 11.27 3.80
N THR A 150 13.81 10.52 3.73
CA THR A 150 13.20 9.93 4.91
C THR A 150 13.74 8.53 5.12
N LYS A 151 14.50 8.32 6.18
CA LYS A 151 14.93 7.00 6.65
C LYS A 151 13.87 6.37 7.54
N VAL A 152 13.40 5.19 7.18
CA VAL A 152 12.40 4.42 7.92
C VAL A 152 13.08 3.21 8.53
N LEU A 153 13.04 3.11 9.85
CA LEU A 153 13.60 2.00 10.63
C LEU A 153 12.51 0.95 10.82
N LEU A 154 12.75 -0.26 10.32
CA LEU A 154 11.80 -1.39 10.41
C LEU A 154 12.17 -2.34 11.54
N ASP A 155 11.19 -3.07 12.07
CA ASP A 155 11.46 -4.16 13.02
C ASP A 155 12.09 -5.38 12.32
N SER A 156 12.94 -6.10 13.04
CA SER A 156 13.70 -7.24 12.52
C SER A 156 12.85 -8.52 12.41
N LYS A 157 11.79 -8.65 13.21
CA LYS A 157 11.03 -9.89 13.43
C LYS A 157 10.49 -10.55 12.16
N ASP A 158 9.92 -9.76 11.24
CA ASP A 158 9.31 -10.25 9.99
C ASP A 158 10.05 -9.75 8.73
N SER A 159 11.33 -9.38 8.88
CA SER A 159 12.15 -8.79 7.82
C SER A 159 12.27 -9.66 6.57
N SER A 160 12.32 -10.98 6.72
CA SER A 160 12.47 -11.92 5.60
C SER A 160 11.36 -11.83 4.54
N ASN A 161 10.15 -11.44 4.94
CA ASN A 161 9.00 -11.32 4.02
C ASN A 161 9.05 -10.04 3.17
N ILE A 162 9.78 -9.02 3.61
CA ILE A 162 9.76 -7.68 3.03
C ILE A 162 11.10 -7.26 2.40
N ASP A 163 12.21 -7.89 2.80
CA ASP A 163 13.57 -7.48 2.41
C ASP A 163 13.75 -7.40 0.89
N TYR A 164 13.23 -8.39 0.16
CA TYR A 164 13.30 -8.42 -1.29
C TYR A 164 12.37 -7.42 -2.01
N LYS A 165 11.50 -6.71 -1.28
CA LYS A 165 10.56 -5.71 -1.83
C LYS A 165 10.96 -4.27 -1.51
N LEU A 166 12.02 -4.05 -0.74
CA LEU A 166 12.38 -2.71 -0.23
C LEU A 166 12.56 -1.68 -1.35
N ASP A 167 13.20 -2.07 -2.46
CA ASP A 167 13.39 -1.20 -3.62
C ASP A 167 12.05 -0.80 -4.27
N SER A 168 11.12 -1.76 -4.40
CA SER A 168 9.78 -1.50 -4.93
C SER A 168 8.98 -0.59 -4.01
N PHE A 169 9.12 -0.70 -2.68
CA PHE A 169 8.47 0.22 -1.76
C PHE A 169 8.98 1.66 -1.91
N GLN A 170 10.28 1.84 -2.17
CA GLN A 170 10.86 3.16 -2.43
C GLN A 170 10.27 3.76 -3.72
N ALA A 171 10.22 2.98 -4.80
CA ALA A 171 9.66 3.40 -6.08
C ALA A 171 8.16 3.75 -5.96
N VAL A 172 7.36 2.90 -5.30
CA VAL A 172 5.92 3.12 -5.08
C VAL A 172 5.70 4.38 -4.25
N TYR A 173 6.43 4.55 -3.14
CA TYR A 173 6.28 5.73 -2.30
C TYR A 173 6.71 7.01 -3.02
N GLY A 174 7.81 6.96 -3.77
CA GLY A 174 8.29 8.05 -4.61
C GLY A 174 7.26 8.45 -5.67
N LYS A 175 6.67 7.49 -6.37
CA LYS A 175 5.68 7.76 -7.43
C LYS A 175 4.35 8.30 -6.89
N LEU A 176 3.91 7.85 -5.71
CA LEU A 176 2.67 8.32 -5.09
C LEU A 176 2.81 9.66 -4.38
N THR A 177 3.96 9.94 -3.77
CA THR A 177 4.11 11.10 -2.87
C THR A 177 5.11 12.14 -3.34
N GLY A 178 5.98 11.80 -4.30
CA GLY A 178 7.10 12.63 -4.74
C GLY A 178 8.24 12.74 -3.73
N LYS A 179 8.25 11.90 -2.68
CA LYS A 179 9.26 11.95 -1.61
C LYS A 179 10.18 10.74 -1.66
N GLN A 180 11.46 10.96 -1.37
CA GLN A 180 12.45 9.89 -1.28
C GLN A 180 12.43 9.24 0.10
N VAL A 181 12.44 7.91 0.11
CA VAL A 181 12.46 7.08 1.32
C VAL A 181 13.56 6.04 1.18
N VAL A 182 14.21 5.73 2.31
CA VAL A 182 15.16 4.62 2.43
C VAL A 182 14.74 3.79 3.63
N PHE A 183 14.64 2.47 3.45
CA PHE A 183 14.31 1.54 4.53
C PHE A 183 15.61 0.96 5.11
N GLU A 184 15.66 0.83 6.43
CA GLU A 184 16.82 0.33 7.16
C GLU A 184 16.32 -0.61 8.26
N ILE A 185 16.83 -1.85 8.26
CA ILE A 185 16.57 -2.81 9.33
C ILE A 185 17.75 -2.68 10.31
N PRO A 186 17.53 -2.29 11.57
CA PRO A 186 18.60 -2.23 12.55
C PRO A 186 19.10 -3.65 12.78
N SER A 187 20.36 -3.91 12.42
CA SER A 187 21.06 -5.10 12.92
C SER A 187 21.17 -4.98 14.43
N GLU A 188 20.77 -6.00 15.18
CA GLU A 188 21.08 -6.13 16.60
C GLU A 188 22.61 -6.16 16.76
N THR A 189 23.25 -5.00 16.80
CA THR A 189 24.63 -4.89 17.22
C THR A 189 24.61 -4.89 18.75
N LEU A 190 24.95 -6.07 19.28
CA LEU A 190 25.44 -6.43 20.63
C LEU A 190 25.53 -5.30 21.67
#